data_AF-A0AAE9I0J0-F1
#
_entry.id   AF-A0AAE9I0J0-F1
#
_cell.length_a   1.000
_cell.length_b   1.000
_cell.length_c   1.000
_cell.angle_alpha   90.00
_cell.angle_beta   90.00
_cell.angle_gamma   90.00
#
_symmetry.space_group_name_H-M   'P 1'
#
loop_
_entity.id
_entity.type
_entity.pdbx_description
1 polymer ?
#
loop_
_entity_poly.entity_id
_entity_poly.type
_entity_poly.pdbx_seq_one_letter_code
_entity_poly.pdbx_strand_id
1 'polypeptide(L)' 'MVDENNLFALIVSATNTADAIANDARQTASDREVARRIRDAIKVWKGTAFNFREWHPGAATK' A
#
# COMPACT_ATOMS: atom_id res chain seq x y z
N MET A 1 12.18 -6.30 -2.90
CA MET A 1 11.26 -6.68 -4.00
C MET A 1 9.92 -6.99 -3.35
N VAL A 2 8.84 -6.33 -3.78
CA VAL A 2 7.50 -6.56 -3.20
C VAL A 2 6.93 -7.81 -3.87
N ASP A 3 6.39 -8.74 -3.09
CA ASP A 3 5.70 -9.90 -3.66
C ASP A 3 4.34 -9.44 -4.20
N GLU A 4 4.22 -9.44 -5.52
CA GLU A 4 2.99 -9.05 -6.24
C GLU A 4 1.85 -10.04 -6.00
N ASN A 5 2.15 -11.26 -5.54
CA ASN A 5 1.14 -12.24 -5.17
C ASN A 5 0.67 -12.04 -3.71
N ASN A 6 1.36 -11.25 -2.90
CA ASN A 6 0.97 -11.02 -1.52
C ASN A 6 0.21 -9.68 -1.38
N LEU A 7 -1.12 -9.75 -1.32
CA LEU A 7 -2.00 -8.58 -1.19
C LEU A 7 -1.65 -7.71 0.03
N PHE A 8 -1.28 -8.34 1.15
CA PHE A 8 -0.87 -7.61 2.34
C PHE A 8 0.45 -6.86 2.11
N ALA A 9 1.44 -7.50 1.49
CA ALA A 9 2.71 -6.87 1.14
C ALA A 9 2.51 -5.68 0.18
N LEU A 10 1.62 -5.81 -0.80
CA LEU A 10 1.23 -4.72 -1.71
C LEU A 10 0.61 -3.55 -0.95
N ILE A 11 -0.35 -3.82 -0.05
CA ILE A 11 -1.01 -2.79 0.77
C ILE A 11 -0.01 -2.06 1.67
N VAL A 12 0.90 -2.79 2.32
CA VAL A 12 1.95 -2.19 3.16
C VAL A 12 2.89 -1.33 2.32
N SER A 13 3.34 -1.83 1.16
CA SER A 13 4.23 -1.09 0.26
C SER A 13 3.58 0.21 -0.24
N ALA A 14 2.32 0.14 -0.68
CA ALA A 14 1.57 1.30 -1.14
C ALA A 14 1.36 2.33 -0.02
N THR A 15 1.08 1.88 1.21
CA THR A 15 0.98 2.75 2.39
C THR A 15 2.30 3.49 2.65
N ASN A 16 3.42 2.77 2.66
CA ASN A 16 4.74 3.35 2.90
C ASN A 16 5.13 4.36 1.81
N THR A 17 4.80 4.06 0.56
CA THR A 17 5.06 4.95 -0.58
C THR A 17 4.24 6.24 -0.45
N ALA A 18 2.95 6.12 -0.13
CA ALA A 18 2.09 7.27 0.08
C ALA A 18 2.55 8.11 1.28
N ASP A 19 3.01 7.48 2.38
CA ASP A 19 3.60 8.20 3.52
C ASP A 19 4.91 8.92 3.14
N ALA A 20 5.77 8.30 2.32
CA ALA A 20 6.99 8.95 1.86
C ALA A 20 6.69 10.21 1.03
N ILE A 21 5.74 10.12 0.09
CA ILE A 21 5.32 11.26 -0.73
C ILE A 21 4.67 12.35 0.14
N ALA A 22 3.76 11.96 1.06
CA ALA A 22 3.06 12.91 1.92
C ALA A 22 4.00 13.71 2.85
N ASN A 23 5.14 13.14 3.22
CA ASN A 23 6.14 13.76 4.10
C ASN A 23 7.32 14.39 3.33
N ASP A 24 7.44 14.17 2.02
CA ASP A 24 8.51 14.77 1.22
C ASP A 24 8.21 16.24 0.91
N ALA A 25 8.95 17.14 1.55
CA ALA A 25 8.81 18.58 1.36
C ALA A 25 9.18 19.07 -0.05
N ARG A 26 9.82 18.22 -0.88
CA ARG A 26 10.11 18.50 -2.29
C ARG A 26 8.88 18.32 -3.19
N GLN A 27 7.86 17.62 -2.71
CA GLN A 27 6.61 17.40 -3.44
C GLN A 27 5.68 18.60 -3.34
N THR A 28 4.84 18.79 -4.37
CA THR A 28 3.85 19.88 -4.34
C THR A 28 2.83 19.68 -3.20
N ALA A 29 2.22 20.76 -2.74
CA ALA A 29 1.19 20.67 -1.70
C ALA A 29 -0.01 19.79 -2.14
N SER A 30 -0.35 19.82 -3.43
CA SER A 30 -1.40 18.99 -4.01
C SER A 30 -1.02 17.51 -3.98
N ASP A 31 0.20 17.16 -4.41
CA ASP A 31 0.64 15.75 -4.45
C ASP A 31 0.73 15.15 -3.04
N ARG A 32 1.21 15.94 -2.07
CA ARG A 32 1.21 15.52 -0.66
C ARG A 32 -0.20 15.27 -0.13
N GLU A 33 -1.16 16.10 -0.49
CA GLU A 33 -2.55 15.93 -0.08
C GLU A 33 -3.19 14.70 -0.72
N VAL A 34 -2.97 14.48 -2.02
CA VAL A 34 -3.44 13.27 -2.71
C VAL A 34 -2.82 12.02 -2.07
N ALA A 35 -1.51 12.05 -1.77
CA ALA A 35 -0.83 10.95 -1.11
C ALA A 35 -1.41 10.63 0.28
N ARG A 36 -1.75 11.66 1.09
CA ARG A 36 -2.43 11.45 2.39
C ARG A 36 -3.77 10.74 2.21
N ARG A 37 -4.58 11.17 1.23
CA ARG A 37 -5.88 10.55 0.95
C ARG A 37 -5.72 9.09 0.52
N ILE A 38 -4.76 8.80 -0.34
CA ILE A 38 -4.44 7.43 -0.77
C ILE A 38 -4.03 6.58 0.44
N ARG A 39 -3.12 7.08 1.28
CA ARG A 39 -2.69 6.39 2.50
C ARG A 39 -3.88 6.08 3.41
N ASP A 40 -4.74 7.06 3.65
CA ASP A 40 -5.86 6.90 4.57
C ASP A 40 -6.90 5.91 4.01
N ALA A 41 -7.16 5.95 2.69
CA ALA A 41 -7.99 4.95 2.02
C ALA A 41 -7.42 3.52 2.11
N ILE A 42 -6.10 3.35 1.94
CA ILE A 42 -5.45 2.04 2.03
C ILE A 42 -5.44 1.52 3.48
N LYS A 43 -5.27 2.40 4.47
CA LYS A 43 -5.27 2.03 5.90
C LYS A 43 -6.58 1.38 6.34
N VAL A 44 -7.71 1.72 5.74
CA VAL A 44 -9.01 1.06 6.00
C VAL A 44 -8.94 -0.43 5.67
N TRP A 45 -8.22 -0.81 4.62
CA TRP A 45 -8.07 -2.20 4.19
C TRP A 45 -6.97 -2.96 4.94
N LYS A 46 -6.07 -2.27 5.65
CA LYS A 46 -4.93 -2.90 6.34
C LYS A 46 -5.36 -3.94 7.37
N GLY A 47 -6.42 -3.65 8.13
CA GLY A 47 -6.96 -4.60 9.12
C GLY A 47 -7.48 -5.89 8.47
N THR A 48 -8.29 -5.74 7.42
CA THR A 48 -8.82 -6.89 6.65
C THR A 48 -7.70 -7.68 5.98
N ALA A 49 -6.73 -6.98 5.37
CA ALA A 49 -5.61 -7.59 4.67
C ALA A 49 -4.65 -8.35 5.59
N PHE A 50 -4.55 -7.97 6.88
CA PHE A 50 -3.68 -8.64 7.84
C PHE A 50 -4.02 -10.13 8.01
N ASN A 51 -5.30 -10.49 7.89
CA ASN A 51 -5.74 -11.89 7.94
C ASN A 51 -5.21 -12.72 6.75
N PHE A 52 -4.78 -12.06 5.68
CA PHE A 52 -4.25 -12.66 4.46
C PHE A 52 -2.73 -12.45 4.33
N ARG A 53 -2.03 -12.07 5.40
CA ARG A 53 -0.59 -11.73 5.34
C ARG A 53 0.30 -12.88 4.85
N GLU A 54 -0.11 -14.11 5.14
CA GLU A 54 0.56 -15.36 4.73
C GLU A 54 -0.12 -15.99 3.51
N TRP A 55 -1.26 -15.44 3.08
CA TRP A 55 -1.98 -15.94 1.91
C TRP A 55 -1.26 -15.47 0.64
N HIS A 56 -0.91 -16.44 -0.18
CA HIS A 56 -0.42 -16.23 -1.52
C HIS A 56 -1.41 -16.98 -2.43
N PRO A 57 -2.04 -16.32 -3.42
CA PRO A 57 -2.81 -17.03 -4.43
C PRO A 57 -1.86 -18.07 -5.02
N GLY A 58 -2.26 -19.34 -4.96
CA GLY A 58 -1.49 -20.40 -5.58
C GLY A 58 -1.24 -19.99 -7.02
N ALA A 59 0.03 -19.99 -7.43
CA ALA A 59 0.44 -19.58 -8.78
C ALA A 59 -0.55 -20.22 -9.75
N ALA A 60 -1.31 -19.38 -10.46
CA ALA A 60 -2.28 -19.89 -11.42
C ALA A 60 -1.49 -20.74 -12.41
N THR A 61 -1.61 -22.07 -12.28
CA THR A 61 -1.09 -23.02 -13.25
C THR A 61 -1.76 -22.66 -14.56
N LYS A 62 -1.00 -21.96 -15.41
CA LYS A 62 -1.30 -21.85 -16.84
C LYS A 62 -1.14 -23.21 -17.48
#